data_AF-A0A849WP54-F1
#
_entry.id   AF-A0A849WP54-F1
#
_cell.length_a   1.000
_cell.length_b   1.000
_cell.length_c   1.000
_cell.angle_alpha   90.00
_cell.angle_beta   90.00
_cell.angle_gamma   90.00
#
_symmetry.space_group_name_H-M   'P 1'
#
loop_
_entity.id
_entity.type
_entity.pdbx_description
1 polymer ?
#
loop_
_entity_poly.entity_id
_entity_poly.type
_entity_poly.pdbx_seq_one_letter_code
_entity_poly.pdbx_strand_id
1 'polypeptide(L)'
;MKSTNIETVNVPLVLLECLKRTNGIILFAGNRYSGFEKTFKVISENLKQIKTQSLGTIVLKDNIGYKDLFWNPISYDDLILKPLSETTKNSDCFIFENISKKEEFEAALEMAEDGRLVFVHISTSTISSALHRIFSLFLVQQREHLLWRFLNESFLFYSQVEIEEETKNPVLAGEIVLMTPELKKIILEKGIDQLEEKMRNSSEDSGVVTLNHSLLQLLIRRKISVQKAFEISKDPGDLDLLLKKVGI
;
A
#
# COMPACT_ATOMS: atom_id res chain seq x y z
N MET A 1 18.38 27.58 2.65
CA MET A 1 17.11 26.83 2.65
C MET A 1 17.40 25.44 3.22
N LYS A 2 16.80 25.09 4.36
CA LYS A 2 17.02 23.80 5.01
C LYS A 2 16.50 22.69 4.10
N SER A 3 17.39 21.83 3.61
CA SER A 3 16.98 20.54 3.05
C SER A 3 16.26 19.78 4.17
N THR A 4 14.99 19.46 3.98
CA THR A 4 14.34 18.41 4.76
C THR A 4 15.10 17.12 4.49
N ASN A 5 15.97 16.70 5.42
CA ASN A 5 16.56 15.36 5.39
C ASN A 5 15.41 14.35 5.44
N ILE A 6 15.12 13.73 4.31
CA ILE A 6 14.22 12.56 4.16
C ILE A 6 15.00 11.30 4.65
N GLU A 7 15.69 11.40 5.79
CA GLU A 7 16.55 10.34 6.31
C GLU A 7 15.83 9.36 7.26
N THR A 8 14.53 9.50 7.52
CA THR A 8 13.93 8.89 8.73
C THR A 8 12.73 7.97 8.51
N VAL A 9 12.32 7.66 7.29
CA VAL A 9 11.24 6.67 7.05
C VAL A 9 11.78 5.54 6.17
N ASN A 10 12.01 4.39 6.78
CA ASN A 10 12.55 3.20 6.11
C ASN A 10 11.44 2.52 5.28
N VAL A 11 11.08 3.13 4.16
CA VAL A 11 10.12 2.56 3.19
C VAL A 11 10.71 1.25 2.64
N PRO A 12 9.93 0.14 2.59
CA PRO A 12 10.43 -1.13 2.06
C PRO A 12 10.99 -0.99 0.64
N LEU A 13 12.17 -1.56 0.39
CA LEU A 13 12.84 -1.48 -0.91
C LEU A 13 11.96 -1.99 -2.06
N VAL A 14 11.19 -3.05 -1.83
CA VAL A 14 10.25 -3.60 -2.81
C VAL A 14 9.20 -2.58 -3.27
N LEU A 15 8.75 -1.69 -2.37
CA LEU A 15 7.82 -0.62 -2.73
C LEU A 15 8.51 0.43 -3.61
N LEU A 16 9.77 0.75 -3.34
CA LEU A 16 10.57 1.66 -4.16
C LEU A 16 10.90 1.07 -5.53
N GLU A 17 11.21 -0.23 -5.60
CA GLU A 17 11.43 -0.94 -6.87
C GLU A 17 10.17 -0.95 -7.73
N CYS A 18 9.00 -1.09 -7.10
CA CYS A 18 7.72 -1.04 -7.78
C CYS A 18 7.44 0.32 -8.45
N LEU A 19 8.05 1.41 -8.00
CA LEU A 19 7.90 2.74 -8.63
C LEU A 19 8.50 2.82 -10.04
N LYS A 20 9.35 1.86 -10.41
CA LYS A 20 9.91 1.75 -11.77
C LYS A 20 8.87 1.25 -12.77
N ARG A 21 7.75 0.68 -12.32
CA ARG A 21 6.65 0.26 -13.20
C ARG A 21 5.96 1.48 -13.80
N THR A 22 5.55 1.32 -15.06
CA THR A 22 4.78 2.34 -15.78
C THR A 22 3.31 2.30 -15.42
N ASN A 23 2.77 1.12 -15.13
CA ASN A 23 1.35 0.88 -14.95
C ASN A 23 1.00 -0.21 -13.92
N GLY A 24 -0.29 -0.28 -13.59
CA GLY A 24 -0.90 -1.26 -12.70
C GLY A 24 -1.23 -0.70 -11.32
N ILE A 25 -1.72 -1.56 -10.42
CA ILE A 25 -2.24 -1.17 -9.11
C ILE A 25 -1.32 -1.62 -7.96
N ILE A 26 -1.07 -0.68 -7.05
CA ILE A 26 -0.58 -0.93 -5.69
C ILE A 26 -1.75 -0.73 -4.72
N LEU A 27 -2.18 -1.80 -4.05
CA LEU A 27 -3.09 -1.68 -2.91
C LEU A 27 -2.28 -1.28 -1.67
N PHE A 28 -2.62 -0.15 -1.07
CA PHE A 28 -1.99 0.35 0.15
C PHE A 28 -3.02 0.35 1.28
N ALA A 29 -2.77 -0.44 2.32
CA ALA A 29 -3.59 -0.49 3.53
C ALA A 29 -2.88 0.23 4.68
N GLY A 30 -3.46 1.32 5.18
CA GLY A 30 -2.93 2.04 6.33
C GLY A 30 -3.97 2.92 7.00
N ASN A 31 -4.11 2.83 8.32
CA ASN A 31 -4.98 3.76 9.04
C ASN A 31 -4.26 5.11 9.32
N ARG A 32 -4.92 6.06 9.97
CA ARG A 32 -4.33 7.38 10.28
C ARG A 32 -3.03 7.35 11.12
N TYR A 33 -2.74 6.22 11.79
CA TYR A 33 -1.55 6.01 12.60
C TYR A 33 -0.48 5.17 11.88
N SER A 34 -0.70 4.83 10.61
CA SER A 34 0.24 4.00 9.85
C SER A 34 1.45 4.79 9.32
N GLY A 35 1.43 6.12 9.37
CA GLY A 35 2.46 6.94 8.73
C GLY A 35 2.40 6.92 7.19
N PHE A 36 1.25 6.55 6.59
CA PHE A 36 1.09 6.44 5.13
C PHE A 36 1.43 7.76 4.42
N GLU A 37 1.08 8.92 4.99
CA GLU A 37 1.38 10.24 4.41
C GLU A 37 2.89 10.46 4.22
N LYS A 38 3.71 10.07 5.20
CA LYS A 38 5.17 10.14 5.12
C LYS A 38 5.70 9.21 4.02
N THR A 39 5.10 8.03 3.88
CA THR A 39 5.47 7.03 2.85
C THR A 39 5.11 7.54 1.46
N PHE A 40 3.93 8.13 1.31
CA PHE A 40 3.47 8.77 0.09
C PHE A 40 4.36 9.95 -0.31
N LYS A 41 4.80 10.77 0.65
CA LYS A 41 5.80 11.82 0.40
C LYS A 41 7.09 11.25 -0.21
N VAL A 42 7.67 10.20 0.39
CA VAL A 42 8.87 9.52 -0.12
C VAL A 42 8.62 8.95 -1.53
N ILE A 43 7.47 8.30 -1.74
CA ILE A 43 7.09 7.74 -3.05
C ILE A 43 7.05 8.82 -4.12
N SER A 44 6.44 9.96 -3.84
CA SER A 44 6.34 11.07 -4.79
C SER A 44 7.69 11.68 -5.13
N GLU A 45 8.56 11.88 -4.13
CA GLU A 45 9.91 12.38 -4.35
C GLU A 45 10.73 11.42 -5.24
N ASN A 46 10.59 10.11 -5.02
CA ASN A 46 11.21 9.08 -5.86
C ASN A 46 10.62 9.06 -7.28
N LEU A 47 9.30 9.11 -7.43
CA LEU A 47 8.63 9.16 -8.73
C LEU A 47 9.07 10.37 -9.55
N LYS A 48 9.26 11.54 -8.92
CA LYS A 48 9.77 12.73 -9.58
C LYS A 48 11.18 12.53 -10.15
N GLN A 49 12.05 11.82 -9.42
CA GLN A 49 13.40 11.52 -9.88
C GLN A 49 13.41 10.51 -11.03
N ILE A 50 12.53 9.50 -10.97
CA ILE A 50 12.43 8.43 -11.98
C ILE A 50 11.77 8.95 -13.26
N LYS A 51 10.69 9.73 -13.13
CA LYS A 51 9.86 10.21 -14.23
C LYS A 51 10.01 11.72 -14.39
N THR A 52 11.20 12.16 -14.80
CA THR A 52 11.59 13.59 -14.96
C THR A 52 10.67 14.42 -15.87
N GLN A 53 9.79 13.80 -16.66
CA GLN A 53 8.80 14.44 -17.54
C GLN A 53 7.34 14.30 -17.06
N SER A 54 7.07 13.57 -15.97
CA SER A 54 5.71 13.32 -15.50
C SER A 54 5.14 14.53 -14.75
N LEU A 55 3.97 15.00 -15.17
CA LEU A 55 3.37 16.26 -14.73
C LEU A 55 2.50 16.16 -13.46
N GLY A 56 2.43 15.02 -12.79
CA GLY A 56 1.82 15.00 -11.46
C GLY A 56 1.46 13.62 -10.94
N THR A 57 1.64 13.49 -9.63
CA THR A 57 0.86 12.58 -8.80
C THR A 57 -0.41 13.34 -8.38
N ILE A 58 -1.59 12.80 -8.69
CA ILE A 58 -2.86 13.38 -8.23
C ILE A 58 -3.30 12.63 -6.97
N VAL A 59 -3.35 13.32 -5.82
CA VAL A 59 -4.06 12.81 -4.62
C VAL A 59 -5.53 13.09 -4.82
N LEU A 60 -6.38 12.09 -4.62
CA LEU A 60 -7.83 12.27 -4.58
C LEU A 60 -8.33 12.04 -3.15
N LYS A 61 -8.41 13.12 -2.33
CA LYS A 61 -9.41 13.31 -1.24
C LYS A 61 -9.34 14.70 -0.60
N ASP A 62 -10.48 15.10 0.00
CA ASP A 62 -10.74 16.35 0.73
C ASP A 62 -9.59 16.80 1.66
N ASN A 63 -8.89 17.83 1.21
CA ASN A 63 -8.33 18.94 1.98
C ASN A 63 -7.62 18.66 3.33
N ILE A 64 -6.42 19.26 3.44
CA ILE A 64 -5.64 19.56 4.67
C ILE A 64 -4.54 18.52 4.98
N GLY A 65 -3.39 18.63 4.31
CA GLY A 65 -2.16 17.97 4.79
C GLY A 65 -0.94 18.17 3.88
N TYR A 66 -1.17 18.25 2.57
CA TYR A 66 -0.10 18.15 1.58
C TYR A 66 0.37 19.48 0.98
N LYS A 67 0.37 20.58 1.76
CA LYS A 67 0.72 21.93 1.24
C LYS A 67 2.14 22.04 0.67
N ASP A 68 3.05 21.15 1.07
CA ASP A 68 4.46 21.13 0.62
C ASP A 68 4.79 19.95 -0.29
N LEU A 69 3.78 19.23 -0.80
CA LEU A 69 4.02 18.09 -1.68
C LEU A 69 4.02 18.50 -3.16
N PHE A 70 4.84 17.83 -3.98
CA PHE A 70 4.89 17.95 -5.45
C PHE A 70 3.62 17.45 -6.18
N TRP A 71 2.50 17.36 -5.48
CA TRP A 71 1.28 16.73 -5.96
C TRP A 71 0.35 17.83 -6.42
N ASN A 72 -0.45 17.54 -7.44
CA ASN A 72 -1.59 18.38 -7.80
C ASN A 72 -2.81 17.77 -7.11
N PRO A 73 -3.17 18.17 -5.88
CA PRO A 73 -4.37 17.64 -5.23
C PRO A 73 -5.58 18.06 -6.05
N ILE A 74 -6.43 17.09 -6.39
CA ILE A 74 -7.69 17.30 -7.10
C ILE A 74 -8.75 16.54 -6.33
N SER A 75 -9.94 17.13 -6.16
CA SER A 75 -11.03 16.36 -5.55
C SER A 75 -11.51 15.27 -6.53
N TYR A 76 -12.07 14.17 -6.02
CA TYR A 76 -12.67 13.16 -6.90
C TYR A 76 -13.80 13.76 -7.76
N ASP A 77 -14.61 14.64 -7.18
CA ASP A 77 -15.69 15.32 -7.91
C ASP A 77 -15.12 16.21 -9.04
N ASP A 78 -14.03 16.95 -8.79
CA ASP A 78 -13.34 17.73 -9.82
C ASP A 78 -12.75 16.86 -10.93
N LEU A 79 -12.22 15.67 -10.59
CA LEU A 79 -11.67 14.73 -11.56
C LEU A 79 -12.73 14.27 -12.57
N ILE A 80 -13.97 14.05 -12.12
CA ILE A 80 -15.07 13.62 -12.98
C ILE A 80 -15.70 14.80 -13.72
N LEU A 81 -15.93 15.92 -13.04
CA LEU A 81 -16.66 17.06 -13.58
C LEU A 81 -15.85 17.85 -14.62
N LYS A 82 -14.52 17.82 -14.53
CA LYS A 82 -13.63 18.46 -15.51
C LYS A 82 -13.02 17.36 -16.37
N PRO A 83 -13.61 17.04 -17.55
CA PRO A 83 -13.11 15.97 -18.41
C PRO A 83 -11.64 16.25 -18.72
N LEU A 84 -10.79 15.43 -18.11
CA LEU A 84 -9.34 15.46 -18.11
C LEU A 84 -8.75 16.84 -18.46
N SER A 85 -8.55 17.68 -17.44
CA SER A 85 -7.61 18.79 -17.56
C SER A 85 -6.30 18.29 -18.20
N GLU A 86 -5.59 19.12 -18.97
CA GLU A 86 -4.33 18.73 -19.60
C GLU A 86 -3.35 18.12 -18.58
N THR A 87 -3.40 18.62 -17.34
CA THR A 87 -2.72 18.06 -16.17
C THR A 87 -3.10 16.59 -15.91
N THR A 88 -4.39 16.27 -15.84
CA THR A 88 -4.88 14.89 -15.63
C THR A 88 -4.52 13.98 -16.81
N LYS A 89 -4.57 14.47 -18.06
CA LYS A 89 -4.18 13.68 -19.24
C LYS A 89 -2.72 13.27 -19.21
N ASN A 90 -1.86 14.17 -18.73
CA ASN A 90 -0.40 14.02 -18.78
C ASN A 90 0.21 13.45 -17.49
N SER A 91 -0.62 13.04 -16.52
CA SER A 91 -0.17 12.38 -15.30
C SER A 91 0.02 10.87 -15.52
N ASP A 92 1.18 10.34 -15.13
CA ASP A 92 1.48 8.90 -15.22
C ASP A 92 1.23 8.13 -13.92
N CYS A 93 0.90 8.84 -12.84
CA CYS A 93 0.68 8.25 -11.52
C CYS A 93 -0.51 8.89 -10.81
N PHE A 94 -1.37 8.07 -10.22
CA PHE A 94 -2.55 8.51 -9.47
C PHE A 94 -2.58 7.85 -8.11
N ILE A 95 -3.01 8.59 -7.09
CA ILE A 95 -3.18 8.08 -5.73
C ILE A 95 -4.59 8.41 -5.29
N PHE A 96 -5.41 7.35 -5.22
CA PHE A 96 -6.77 7.42 -4.73
C PHE A 96 -6.72 7.24 -3.22
N GLU A 97 -6.90 8.33 -2.47
CA GLU A 97 -6.73 8.29 -1.03
C GLU A 97 -8.04 7.87 -0.33
N ASN A 98 -7.97 6.84 0.52
CA ASN A 98 -9.07 6.41 1.38
C ASN A 98 -10.38 6.22 0.60
N ILE A 99 -10.33 5.35 -0.40
CA ILE A 99 -11.49 4.99 -1.21
C ILE A 99 -12.61 4.51 -0.29
N SER A 100 -13.79 5.05 -0.54
CA SER A 100 -15.00 4.79 0.24
C SER A 100 -16.24 4.59 -0.62
N LYS A 101 -16.16 4.92 -1.90
CA LYS A 101 -17.27 4.78 -2.85
C LYS A 101 -16.89 3.83 -3.98
N LYS A 102 -17.92 3.22 -4.56
CA LYS A 102 -17.78 2.30 -5.70
C LYS A 102 -17.15 3.02 -6.90
N GLU A 103 -17.64 4.21 -7.20
CA GLU A 103 -17.25 4.98 -8.38
C GLU A 103 -15.77 5.37 -8.29
N GLU A 104 -15.30 5.75 -7.09
CA GLU A 104 -13.88 6.07 -6.82
C GLU A 104 -12.97 4.89 -7.16
N PHE A 105 -13.39 3.68 -6.80
CA PHE A 105 -12.62 2.46 -7.10
C PHE A 105 -12.65 2.12 -8.59
N GLU A 106 -13.81 2.23 -9.24
CA GLU A 106 -13.93 1.96 -10.68
C GLU A 106 -13.07 2.94 -11.50
N ALA A 107 -13.06 4.22 -11.15
CA ALA A 107 -12.17 5.20 -11.77
C ALA A 107 -10.68 4.86 -11.58
N ALA A 108 -10.28 4.40 -10.39
CA ALA A 108 -8.92 3.96 -10.13
C ALA A 108 -8.53 2.75 -10.99
N LEU A 109 -9.45 1.81 -11.15
CA LEU A 109 -9.28 0.61 -11.95
C LEU A 109 -9.17 0.93 -13.45
N GLU A 110 -10.06 1.76 -13.97
CA GLU A 110 -10.02 2.24 -15.37
C GLU A 110 -8.70 2.96 -15.67
N MET A 111 -8.21 3.79 -14.75
CA MET A 111 -6.92 4.45 -14.92
C MET A 111 -5.75 3.46 -15.00
N ALA A 112 -5.79 2.38 -14.23
CA ALA A 112 -4.76 1.35 -14.28
C ALA A 112 -4.81 0.56 -15.60
N GLU A 113 -6.01 0.19 -16.05
CA GLU A 113 -6.24 -0.49 -17.33
C GLU A 113 -5.82 0.37 -18.54
N ASP A 114 -5.97 1.70 -18.44
CA ASP A 114 -5.45 2.68 -19.40
C ASP A 114 -3.91 2.81 -19.41
N GLY A 115 -3.20 2.07 -18.56
CA GLY A 115 -1.74 2.05 -18.53
C GLY A 115 -1.10 3.06 -17.58
N ARG A 116 -1.82 3.54 -16.56
CA ARG A 116 -1.24 4.41 -15.50
C ARG A 116 -0.83 3.60 -14.27
N LEU A 117 0.11 4.14 -13.50
CA LEU A 117 0.43 3.61 -12.18
C LEU A 117 -0.57 4.15 -11.16
N VAL A 118 -1.26 3.28 -10.44
CA VAL A 118 -2.33 3.69 -9.52
C VAL A 118 -2.07 3.13 -8.12
N PHE A 119 -2.08 4.01 -7.11
CA PHE A 119 -2.16 3.62 -5.71
C PHE A 119 -3.60 3.70 -5.25
N VAL A 120 -4.10 2.59 -4.72
CA VAL A 120 -5.42 2.48 -4.10
C VAL A 120 -5.18 2.43 -2.61
N HIS A 121 -5.41 3.55 -1.91
CA HIS A 121 -5.27 3.60 -0.46
C HIS A 121 -6.59 3.29 0.23
N ILE A 122 -6.56 2.35 1.17
CA ILE A 122 -7.71 1.97 1.99
C ILE A 122 -7.34 2.11 3.47
N SER A 123 -8.14 2.87 4.22
CA SER A 123 -7.91 3.12 5.64
C SER A 123 -8.27 1.90 6.51
N THR A 124 -7.39 0.90 6.50
CA THR A 124 -7.49 -0.38 7.20
C THR A 124 -6.11 -0.82 7.69
N SER A 125 -6.03 -1.88 8.49
CA SER A 125 -4.79 -2.30 9.15
C SER A 125 -4.17 -3.60 8.62
N THR A 126 -4.83 -4.32 7.69
CA THR A 126 -4.24 -5.46 6.96
C THR A 126 -4.62 -5.40 5.48
N ILE A 127 -3.87 -6.13 4.66
CA ILE A 127 -4.22 -6.39 3.25
C ILE A 127 -5.61 -7.03 3.15
N SER A 128 -5.90 -8.06 3.96
CA SER A 128 -7.20 -8.74 3.92
C SER A 128 -8.36 -7.82 4.27
N SER A 129 -8.21 -6.97 5.29
CA SER A 129 -9.23 -5.99 5.68
C SER A 129 -9.47 -4.98 4.56
N ALA A 130 -8.41 -4.57 3.85
CA ALA A 130 -8.54 -3.69 2.68
C ALA A 130 -9.32 -4.38 1.55
N LEU A 131 -9.02 -5.64 1.25
CA LEU A 131 -9.72 -6.43 0.24
C LEU A 131 -11.21 -6.62 0.59
N HIS A 132 -11.54 -6.97 1.83
CA HIS A 132 -12.93 -7.07 2.28
C HIS A 132 -13.66 -5.73 2.16
N ARG A 133 -13.01 -4.62 2.51
CA ARG A 133 -13.59 -3.28 2.35
C ARG A 133 -13.84 -2.94 0.88
N ILE A 134 -12.91 -3.25 -0.02
CA ILE A 134 -13.13 -3.09 -1.46
C ILE A 134 -14.34 -3.92 -1.90
N PHE A 135 -14.43 -5.19 -1.50
CA PHE A 135 -15.54 -6.06 -1.94
C PHE A 135 -16.89 -5.62 -1.40
N SER A 136 -16.90 -4.96 -0.23
CA SER A 136 -18.11 -4.40 0.36
C SER A 136 -18.70 -3.22 -0.44
N LEU A 137 -17.91 -2.58 -1.32
CA LEU A 137 -18.39 -1.51 -2.20
C LEU A 137 -19.30 -2.02 -3.33
N PHE A 138 -19.32 -3.33 -3.59
CA PHE A 138 -19.99 -3.91 -4.76
C PHE A 138 -21.09 -4.89 -4.40
N LEU A 139 -22.14 -4.88 -5.22
CA LEU A 139 -23.20 -5.89 -5.21
C LEU A 139 -22.65 -7.26 -5.60
N VAL A 140 -23.23 -8.34 -5.07
CA VAL A 140 -22.76 -9.72 -5.23
C VAL A 140 -22.54 -10.09 -6.70
N GLN A 141 -23.45 -9.68 -7.59
CA GLN A 141 -23.40 -9.99 -9.02
C GLN A 141 -22.23 -9.32 -9.76
N GLN A 142 -21.67 -8.24 -9.20
CA GLN A 142 -20.58 -7.48 -9.81
C GLN A 142 -19.20 -7.87 -9.27
N ARG A 143 -19.16 -8.55 -8.11
CA ARG A 143 -17.92 -8.82 -7.37
C ARG A 143 -16.92 -9.65 -8.17
N GLU A 144 -17.36 -10.72 -8.81
CA GLU A 144 -16.46 -11.64 -9.51
C GLU A 144 -15.71 -10.94 -10.66
N HIS A 145 -16.45 -10.26 -11.53
CA HIS A 145 -15.88 -9.53 -12.67
C HIS A 145 -14.92 -8.41 -12.22
N LEU A 146 -15.33 -7.62 -11.22
CA LEU A 146 -14.49 -6.52 -10.71
C LEU A 146 -13.26 -7.03 -9.97
N LEU A 147 -13.40 -8.13 -9.22
CA LEU A 147 -12.28 -8.78 -8.57
C LEU A 147 -11.26 -9.27 -9.59
N TRP A 148 -11.71 -9.89 -10.67
CA TRP A 148 -10.84 -10.31 -11.76
C TRP A 148 -10.06 -9.14 -12.38
N ARG A 149 -10.75 -8.05 -12.74
CA ARG A 149 -10.12 -6.84 -13.28
C ARG A 149 -9.10 -6.26 -12.31
N PHE A 150 -9.50 -6.06 -11.05
CA PHE A 150 -8.63 -5.52 -10.01
C PHE A 150 -7.38 -6.36 -9.80
N LEU A 151 -7.52 -7.69 -9.72
CA LEU A 151 -6.37 -8.58 -9.56
C LEU A 151 -5.50 -8.61 -10.79
N ASN A 152 -6.06 -8.49 -12.00
CA ASN A 152 -5.28 -8.44 -13.23
C ASN A 152 -4.30 -7.26 -13.20
N GLU A 153 -4.77 -6.07 -12.84
CA GLU A 153 -3.96 -4.86 -12.77
C GLU A 153 -3.08 -4.78 -11.51
N SER A 154 -3.44 -5.48 -10.44
CA SER A 154 -2.68 -5.46 -9.19
C SER A 154 -1.36 -6.22 -9.29
N PHE A 155 -0.28 -5.60 -8.80
CA PHE A 155 1.04 -6.27 -8.74
C PHE A 155 1.67 -6.24 -7.35
N LEU A 156 1.24 -5.36 -6.46
CA LEU A 156 1.72 -5.29 -5.08
C LEU A 156 0.56 -4.94 -4.14
N PHE A 157 0.38 -5.73 -3.09
CA PHE A 157 -0.40 -5.34 -1.92
C PHE A 157 0.55 -5.06 -0.77
N TYR A 158 0.29 -3.96 -0.08
CA TYR A 158 1.12 -3.50 1.03
C TYR A 158 0.22 -3.01 2.16
N SER A 159 0.49 -3.44 3.39
CA SER A 159 -0.07 -2.84 4.59
C SER A 159 1.03 -2.27 5.47
N GLN A 160 0.75 -1.21 6.20
CA GLN A 160 1.74 -0.53 7.02
C GLN A 160 1.23 -0.17 8.41
N VAL A 161 2.13 -0.23 9.37
CA VAL A 161 2.03 0.40 10.69
C VAL A 161 3.32 1.18 10.99
N GLU A 162 3.20 2.34 11.62
CA GLU A 162 4.33 3.08 12.16
C GLU A 162 4.50 2.72 13.63
N ILE A 163 5.73 2.39 14.02
CA ILE A 163 6.09 2.00 15.39
C ILE A 163 7.01 3.07 15.95
N GLU A 164 6.56 3.70 17.04
CA GLU A 164 7.33 4.67 17.81
C GLU A 164 7.91 4.01 19.06
N GLU A 165 9.16 4.33 19.38
CA GLU A 165 9.81 4.04 20.66
C GLU A 165 10.45 5.31 21.22
N GLU A 166 10.38 5.52 22.54
CA GLU A 166 10.81 6.77 23.18
C GLU A 166 12.24 7.21 22.84
N THR A 167 13.14 6.25 22.60
CA THR A 167 14.59 6.50 22.38
C THR A 167 15.04 6.26 20.94
N LYS A 168 14.11 5.95 20.01
CA LYS A 168 14.45 5.61 18.62
C LYS A 168 13.60 6.38 17.64
N ASN A 169 14.13 6.56 16.43
CA ASN A 169 13.34 7.10 15.33
C ASN A 169 12.19 6.15 14.99
N PRO A 170 11.01 6.67 14.60
CA PRO A 170 9.90 5.83 14.14
C PRO A 170 10.34 4.88 13.03
N VAL A 171 9.83 3.66 13.06
CA VAL A 171 10.10 2.65 12.02
C VAL A 171 8.80 2.09 11.47
N LEU A 172 8.85 1.66 10.21
CA LEU A 172 7.70 1.05 9.54
C LEU A 172 7.79 -0.47 9.63
N ALA A 173 6.66 -1.10 9.92
CA ALA A 173 6.45 -2.53 9.77
C ALA A 173 5.21 -2.76 8.91
N GLY A 174 5.09 -3.92 8.26
CA GLY A 174 4.00 -4.13 7.34
C GLY A 174 3.91 -5.51 6.73
N GLU A 175 2.79 -5.76 6.05
CA GLU A 175 2.63 -6.92 5.17
C GLU A 175 2.98 -6.51 3.74
N ILE A 176 3.65 -7.40 3.00
CA ILE A 176 4.01 -7.21 1.60
C ILE A 176 3.56 -8.46 0.86
N VAL A 177 2.81 -8.30 -0.23
CA VAL A 177 2.42 -9.40 -1.10
C VAL A 177 2.64 -8.98 -2.54
N LEU A 178 3.67 -9.55 -3.17
CA LEU A 178 3.85 -9.45 -4.62
C LEU A 178 2.82 -10.34 -5.31
N MET A 179 1.92 -9.73 -6.08
CA MET A 179 0.76 -10.42 -6.65
C MET A 179 1.14 -11.31 -7.83
N THR A 180 1.59 -12.52 -7.54
CA THR A 180 1.90 -13.55 -8.55
C THR A 180 0.62 -14.11 -9.19
N PRO A 181 0.70 -14.73 -10.38
CA PRO A 181 -0.45 -15.40 -10.99
C PRO A 181 -1.10 -16.46 -10.07
N GLU A 182 -0.30 -17.16 -9.26
CA GLU A 182 -0.80 -18.13 -8.28
C GLU A 182 -1.65 -17.45 -7.20
N LEU A 183 -1.17 -16.35 -6.61
CA LEU A 183 -1.89 -15.63 -5.56
C LEU A 183 -3.17 -14.98 -6.11
N LYS A 184 -3.13 -14.42 -7.31
CA LYS A 184 -4.32 -13.90 -8.01
C LYS A 184 -5.37 -15.00 -8.19
N LYS A 185 -4.94 -16.19 -8.64
CA LYS A 185 -5.81 -17.36 -8.81
C LYS A 185 -6.41 -17.83 -7.47
N ILE A 186 -5.61 -17.86 -6.41
CA ILE A 186 -6.09 -18.21 -5.06
C ILE A 186 -7.20 -17.27 -4.61
N ILE A 187 -7.03 -15.95 -4.76
CA ILE A 187 -8.05 -14.98 -4.35
C ILE A 187 -9.32 -15.15 -5.19
N LEU A 188 -9.19 -15.37 -6.50
CA LEU A 188 -10.33 -15.56 -7.40
C LEU A 188 -11.15 -16.82 -7.08
N GLU A 189 -10.48 -17.95 -6.88
CA GLU A 189 -11.15 -19.25 -6.76
C GLU A 189 -11.52 -19.62 -5.32
N LYS A 190 -10.71 -19.17 -4.35
CA LYS A 190 -10.79 -19.62 -2.95
C LYS A 190 -11.04 -18.49 -1.96
N GLY A 191 -10.98 -17.23 -2.40
CA GLY A 191 -11.27 -16.07 -1.57
C GLY A 191 -10.10 -15.55 -0.72
N ILE A 192 -10.38 -14.50 0.05
CA ILE A 192 -9.39 -13.75 0.84
C ILE A 192 -8.82 -14.59 2.00
N ASP A 193 -9.63 -15.41 2.66
CA ASP A 193 -9.18 -16.25 3.78
C ASP A 193 -8.06 -17.21 3.36
N GLN A 194 -8.16 -17.75 2.14
CA GLN A 194 -7.13 -18.62 1.60
C GLN A 194 -5.83 -17.88 1.28
N LEU A 195 -5.90 -16.61 0.89
CA LEU A 195 -4.71 -15.76 0.75
C LEU A 195 -4.00 -15.62 2.10
N GLU A 196 -4.74 -15.37 3.18
CA GLU A 196 -4.14 -15.26 4.53
C GLU A 196 -3.43 -16.55 4.95
N GLU A 197 -4.05 -17.71 4.73
CA GLU A 197 -3.43 -19.00 4.98
C GLU A 197 -2.15 -19.18 4.17
N LYS A 198 -2.18 -18.79 2.89
CA LYS A 198 -0.98 -18.84 2.03
C LYS A 198 0.09 -17.89 2.55
N MET A 199 -0.27 -16.69 3.01
CA MET A 199 0.67 -15.73 3.59
C MET A 199 1.34 -16.28 4.86
N ARG A 200 0.57 -16.89 5.77
CA ARG A 200 1.10 -17.50 7.00
C ARG A 200 2.09 -18.64 6.72
N ASN A 201 1.84 -19.41 5.67
CA ASN A 201 2.68 -20.56 5.30
C ASN A 201 3.79 -20.22 4.29
N SER A 202 3.89 -18.98 3.84
CA SER A 202 4.87 -18.55 2.86
C SER A 202 6.25 -18.36 3.51
N SER A 203 7.29 -18.82 2.82
CA SER A 203 8.67 -18.41 3.11
C SER A 203 8.92 -16.97 2.65
N GLU A 204 9.85 -16.25 3.28
CA GLU A 204 10.20 -14.87 2.90
C GLU A 204 10.59 -14.74 1.41
N ASP A 205 11.20 -15.77 0.82
CA ASP A 205 11.60 -15.80 -0.60
C ASP A 205 10.44 -15.84 -1.61
N SER A 206 9.20 -16.05 -1.16
CA SER A 206 8.04 -16.16 -2.08
C SER A 206 7.53 -14.80 -2.58
N GLY A 207 8.16 -13.70 -2.16
CA GLY A 207 7.64 -12.35 -2.40
C GLY A 207 6.49 -11.98 -1.46
N VAL A 208 6.32 -12.73 -0.37
CA VAL A 208 5.36 -12.47 0.70
C VAL A 208 6.10 -12.22 2.00
N VAL A 209 5.78 -11.12 2.66
CA VAL A 209 6.27 -10.77 4.00
C VAL A 209 5.06 -10.53 4.89
N THR A 210 4.93 -11.29 5.97
CA THR A 210 3.89 -11.03 6.97
C THR A 210 4.31 -9.93 7.94
N LEU A 211 3.35 -9.33 8.64
CA LEU A 211 3.65 -8.34 9.69
C LEU A 211 4.64 -8.92 10.73
N ASN A 212 4.45 -10.17 11.15
CA ASN A 212 5.33 -10.80 12.13
C ASN A 212 6.76 -11.02 11.62
N HIS A 213 6.95 -11.39 10.34
CA HIS A 213 8.29 -11.40 9.74
C HIS A 213 8.88 -9.99 9.70
N SER A 214 8.10 -8.98 9.33
CA SER A 214 8.56 -7.59 9.38
C SER A 214 8.98 -7.16 10.78
N LEU A 215 8.23 -7.54 11.82
CA LEU A 215 8.55 -7.27 13.22
C LEU A 215 9.83 -8.01 13.66
N LEU A 216 9.97 -9.28 13.28
CA LEU A 216 11.18 -10.08 13.53
C LEU A 216 12.43 -9.39 12.96
N GLN A 217 12.37 -8.92 11.72
CA GLN A 217 13.49 -8.21 11.09
C GLN A 217 13.84 -6.91 11.84
N LEU A 218 12.85 -6.18 12.35
CA LEU A 218 13.08 -5.00 13.18
C LEU A 218 13.70 -5.35 14.54
N LEU A 219 13.31 -6.46 15.16
CA LEU A 219 13.91 -6.98 16.40
C LEU A 219 15.36 -7.38 16.21
N ILE A 220 15.67 -8.14 15.15
CA ILE A 220 17.04 -8.55 14.80
C ILE A 220 17.95 -7.32 14.62
N ARG A 221 17.42 -6.28 13.97
CA ARG A 221 18.11 -4.98 13.77
C ARG A 221 18.08 -4.07 15.00
N ARG A 222 17.52 -4.53 16.12
CA ARG A 222 17.36 -3.79 17.39
C ARG A 222 16.61 -2.46 17.23
N LYS A 223 15.75 -2.36 16.22
CA LYS A 223 14.95 -1.16 15.92
C LYS A 223 13.73 -1.05 16.81
N ILE A 224 13.22 -2.17 17.30
CA ILE A 224 12.14 -2.22 18.29
C ILE A 224 12.51 -3.18 19.42
N SER A 225 11.81 -3.08 20.53
CA SER A 225 11.86 -3.97 21.69
C SER A 225 10.91 -5.15 21.51
N VAL A 226 11.20 -6.27 22.19
CA VAL A 226 10.35 -7.47 22.16
C VAL A 226 8.93 -7.12 22.61
N GLN A 227 8.79 -6.39 23.73
CA GLN A 227 7.49 -5.93 24.21
C GLN A 227 6.72 -5.18 23.12
N LYS A 228 7.38 -4.23 22.42
CA LYS A 228 6.73 -3.46 21.37
C LYS A 228 6.29 -4.31 20.19
N ALA A 229 7.10 -5.31 19.81
CA ALA A 229 6.72 -6.23 18.73
C ALA A 229 5.46 -7.04 19.09
N PHE A 230 5.36 -7.53 20.33
CA PHE A 230 4.19 -8.26 20.82
C PHE A 230 2.94 -7.38 20.94
N GLU A 231 3.08 -6.09 21.29
CA GLU A 231 1.97 -5.13 21.29
C GLU A 231 1.39 -4.87 19.89
N ILE A 232 2.23 -4.88 18.86
CA ILE A 232 1.85 -4.58 17.48
C ILE A 232 1.38 -5.84 16.71
N SER A 233 1.90 -7.01 17.09
CA SER A 233 1.55 -8.28 16.46
C SER A 233 0.06 -8.59 16.57
N LYS A 234 -0.52 -9.06 15.47
CA LYS A 234 -1.90 -9.55 15.42
C LYS A 234 -2.01 -11.03 15.76
N ASP A 235 -0.91 -11.75 15.68
CA ASP A 235 -0.77 -13.14 16.09
C ASP A 235 0.50 -13.29 16.94
N PRO A 236 0.42 -12.96 18.24
CA PRO A 236 1.54 -13.13 19.17
C PRO A 236 2.10 -14.56 19.21
N GLY A 237 1.28 -15.57 18.95
CA GLY A 237 1.71 -16.97 18.97
C GLY A 237 2.63 -17.28 17.79
N ASP A 238 2.27 -16.83 16.59
CA ASP A 238 3.14 -16.93 15.42
C ASP A 238 4.46 -16.15 15.60
N LEU A 239 4.40 -14.94 16.18
CA LEU A 239 5.60 -14.17 16.48
C LEU A 239 6.54 -14.91 17.46
N ASP A 240 6.01 -15.50 18.53
CA ASP A 240 6.79 -16.29 19.49
C ASP A 240 7.46 -17.51 18.83
N LEU A 241 6.75 -18.21 17.93
CA LEU A 241 7.32 -19.31 17.15
C LEU A 241 8.45 -18.84 16.24
N LEU A 242 8.32 -17.69 15.59
CA LEU A 242 9.37 -17.10 14.75
C LEU A 242 10.61 -16.73 15.56
N LEU A 243 10.43 -16.13 16.74
CA LEU A 243 11.54 -15.77 17.63
C LEU A 243 12.32 -17.01 18.09
N LYS A 244 11.61 -18.06 18.51
CA LYS A 244 12.21 -19.35 18.90
C LYS A 244 13.01 -19.98 17.76
N LYS A 245 12.52 -19.91 16.52
CA LYS A 245 13.22 -20.46 15.34
C LYS A 245 14.58 -19.79 15.11
N VAL A 246 14.71 -18.50 15.43
CA VAL A 246 15.97 -17.74 15.26
C VAL A 246 16.81 -17.63 16.53
N GLY A 247 16.38 -18.26 17.63
CA GLY A 247 17.09 -18.27 18.90
C GLY A 247 17.01 -16.96 19.70
N ILE A 248 15.91 -16.21 19.55
CA ILE A 248 15.56 -15.05 20.36
C ILE A 248 14.57 -15.45 21.45
#